data_AF-A0A1B9GX41-F1
#
_entry.id   AF-A0A1B9GX41-F1
#
_cell.length_a   1.000
_cell.length_b   1.000
_cell.length_c   1.000
_cell.angle_alpha   90.00
_cell.angle_beta   90.00
_cell.angle_gamma   90.00
#
_symmetry.space_group_name_H-M   'P 1'
#
loop_
_entity.id
_entity.type
_entity.pdbx_description
1 polymer ?
#
loop_
_entity_poly.entity_id
_entity_poly.type
_entity_poly.pdbx_seq_one_letter_code
_entity_poly.pdbx_strand_id
1 'polypeptide(L)'
;MLPQLLCLLLAQPCILLAHSKPIQSIGAKRQWGNWGRPTTSAAAAAAPPAESSAVAPPPATTPGLVPVSVITAAPPPPAGTTPAAESTAPALAPPASTAPASVPPVGAGGGEFHEIQLINNCGSGEAVFFYDADRNIAGPRTITGPLASGAAWLRGFGDCQDSGVNCGLVEFTLLNGGISSADYSLLDGPNLGNHKFTYAMNFAHTGACTNTPGPCTGPSPDQCPNAYWGSDTGGGVPLQCTGDNLGMVITFC
;
A
#
# COMPACT_ATOMS: atom_id res chain seq x y z
N MET A 1 -47.39 35.41 25.78
CA MET A 1 -48.46 34.40 25.77
C MET A 1 -47.79 33.04 25.56
N LEU A 2 -47.88 32.19 26.59
CA LEU A 2 -47.57 30.75 26.72
C LEU A 2 -46.69 30.10 25.62
N PRO A 3 -45.49 29.57 25.96
CA PRO A 3 -45.36 28.51 26.96
C PRO A 3 -44.15 28.68 27.90
N GLN A 4 -44.41 29.07 29.15
CA GLN A 4 -43.51 28.85 30.30
C GLN A 4 -44.40 28.44 31.46
N LEU A 5 -44.94 27.22 31.43
CA LEU A 5 -45.57 26.62 32.61
C LEU A 5 -45.79 25.12 32.43
N LEU A 6 -44.70 24.38 32.22
CA LEU A 6 -44.71 22.92 32.44
C LEU A 6 -43.30 22.41 32.73
N CYS A 7 -42.69 22.92 33.80
CA CYS A 7 -41.43 22.38 34.32
C CYS A 7 -41.37 22.53 35.84
N LEU A 8 -42.44 22.10 36.51
CA LEU A 8 -42.52 22.05 37.98
C LEU A 8 -43.40 20.85 38.35
N LEU A 9 -42.86 19.62 38.29
CA LEU A 9 -43.47 18.43 38.94
C LEU A 9 -42.61 17.15 38.93
N LEU A 10 -41.40 17.13 38.36
CA LEU A 10 -40.52 15.96 38.46
C LEU A 10 -39.12 16.39 38.89
N ALA A 11 -38.74 16.03 40.11
CA ALA A 11 -37.44 16.29 40.71
C ALA A 11 -36.33 15.49 39.99
N GLN A 12 -35.79 16.03 38.89
CA GLN A 12 -34.57 15.55 38.25
C GLN A 12 -33.64 16.74 37.92
N PRO A 13 -32.31 16.58 38.08
CA PRO A 13 -31.36 17.68 37.94
C PRO A 13 -31.25 18.14 36.49
N CYS A 14 -31.44 19.45 36.27
CA CYS A 14 -31.09 20.12 35.02
C CYS A 14 -29.57 20.05 34.80
N ILE A 15 -29.13 19.13 33.96
CA ILE A 15 -27.77 19.14 33.42
C ILE A 15 -27.69 20.30 32.42
N LEU A 16 -26.86 21.30 32.74
CA LEU A 16 -26.47 22.35 31.80
C LEU A 16 -25.83 21.68 30.56
N LEU A 17 -26.50 21.77 29.41
CA LEU A 17 -25.87 21.53 28.11
C LEU A 17 -24.91 22.68 27.82
N ALA A 18 -23.63 22.49 28.15
CA ALA A 18 -22.55 23.26 27.55
C ALA A 18 -22.51 22.96 26.04
N HIS A 19 -22.40 24.01 25.23
CA HIS A 19 -22.37 23.94 23.78
C HIS A 19 -21.06 23.30 23.30
N SER A 20 -21.04 21.97 23.18
CA SER A 20 -20.05 21.27 22.37
C SER A 20 -20.48 21.34 20.91
N LYS A 21 -19.74 22.12 20.11
CA LYS A 21 -19.88 22.10 18.64
C LYS A 21 -19.78 20.65 18.15
N PRO A 22 -20.73 20.14 17.36
CA PRO A 22 -20.56 18.84 16.74
C PRO A 22 -19.36 18.92 15.81
N ILE A 23 -18.36 18.05 16.04
CA ILE A 23 -17.35 17.73 15.04
C ILE A 23 -18.13 17.23 13.83
N GLN A 24 -18.13 18.02 12.76
CA GLN A 24 -18.68 17.60 11.50
C GLN A 24 -17.83 16.44 10.99
N SER A 25 -18.30 15.23 11.24
CA SER A 25 -17.95 14.06 10.45
C SER A 25 -18.37 14.39 9.02
N ILE A 26 -17.41 14.82 8.21
CA ILE A 26 -17.63 15.07 6.79
C ILE A 26 -17.80 13.69 6.16
N GLY A 27 -19.06 13.25 6.09
CA GLY A 27 -19.49 12.15 5.25
C GLY A 27 -19.14 12.47 3.80
N ALA A 28 -17.97 12.03 3.35
CA ALA A 28 -17.71 11.84 1.94
C ALA A 28 -18.40 10.54 1.50
N LYS A 29 -19.73 10.60 1.31
CA LYS A 29 -20.34 9.82 0.23
C LYS A 29 -19.87 10.43 -1.10
N ARG A 30 -18.60 10.22 -1.46
CA ARG A 30 -18.06 10.62 -2.77
C ARG A 30 -17.13 9.52 -3.24
N GLN A 31 -17.71 8.67 -4.09
CA GLN A 31 -17.07 7.99 -5.21
C GLN A 31 -15.63 7.52 -4.96
N TRP A 32 -15.48 6.52 -4.10
CA TRP A 32 -14.43 5.53 -4.31
C TRP A 32 -14.89 4.72 -5.54
N GLY A 33 -14.04 4.65 -6.57
CA GLY A 33 -14.41 4.28 -7.93
C GLY A 33 -15.23 2.99 -8.00
N ASN A 34 -16.35 3.05 -8.72
CA ASN A 34 -17.15 1.89 -9.08
C ASN A 34 -16.42 1.10 -10.18
N TRP A 35 -15.38 0.35 -9.80
CA TRP A 35 -14.62 -0.52 -10.70
C TRP A 35 -15.38 -1.83 -10.90
N GLY A 36 -16.36 -1.81 -11.81
CA GLY A 36 -17.14 -3.03 -12.10
C GLY A 36 -18.27 -2.92 -13.13
N ARG A 37 -18.43 -1.78 -13.84
CA ARG A 37 -19.42 -1.71 -14.94
C ARG A 37 -18.74 -1.39 -16.26
N PRO A 38 -18.84 -2.25 -17.30
CA PRO A 38 -18.43 -1.87 -18.64
C PRO A 38 -19.40 -0.79 -19.14
N THR A 39 -18.93 0.45 -19.27
CA THR A 39 -19.67 1.48 -19.99
C THR A 39 -19.50 1.24 -21.49
N THR A 40 -20.46 0.56 -22.10
CA THR A 40 -20.64 0.62 -23.54
C THR A 40 -21.13 2.02 -23.90
N SER A 41 -20.26 2.85 -24.44
CA SER A 41 -20.64 4.01 -25.24
C SER A 41 -19.60 4.19 -26.33
N ALA A 42 -19.95 3.69 -27.51
CA ALA A 42 -19.29 4.01 -28.75
C ALA A 42 -19.41 5.52 -28.99
N ALA A 43 -18.28 6.20 -29.11
CA ALA A 43 -18.18 7.51 -29.73
C ALA A 43 -17.12 7.42 -30.82
N ALA A 44 -17.57 7.49 -32.07
CA ALA A 44 -16.73 7.62 -33.24
C ALA A 44 -15.95 8.94 -33.14
N ALA A 45 -14.62 8.86 -33.13
CA ALA A 45 -13.74 10.02 -33.26
C ALA A 45 -13.06 9.95 -34.63
N ALA A 46 -13.28 11.00 -35.42
CA ALA A 46 -12.71 11.22 -36.73
C ALA A 46 -11.16 11.36 -36.66
N ALA A 47 -10.50 10.85 -37.69
CA ALA A 47 -9.05 10.91 -37.85
C ALA A 47 -8.55 12.36 -38.14
N PRO A 48 -7.44 12.81 -37.54
CA PRO A 48 -6.72 13.99 -38.01
C PRO A 48 -5.76 13.63 -39.17
N PRO A 49 -5.38 14.61 -40.03
CA PRO A 49 -4.52 14.36 -41.18
C PRO A 49 -3.06 14.16 -40.75
N ALA A 50 -2.36 13.32 -41.52
CA ALA A 50 -0.92 13.09 -41.41
C ALA A 50 -0.14 14.28 -41.98
N GLU A 51 0.77 14.87 -41.19
CA GLU A 51 1.86 15.68 -41.71
C GLU A 51 3.21 15.04 -41.35
N SER A 52 3.99 14.85 -42.41
CA SER A 52 5.32 14.27 -42.44
C SER A 52 6.35 15.36 -42.18
N SER A 53 7.25 15.13 -41.22
CA SER A 53 8.58 15.76 -41.20
C SER A 53 9.56 14.84 -40.49
N ALA A 54 10.32 14.09 -41.29
CA ALA A 54 11.47 13.33 -40.83
C ALA A 54 12.64 14.30 -40.59
N VAL A 55 13.11 14.38 -39.35
CA VAL A 55 14.40 14.98 -39.01
C VAL A 55 15.40 13.84 -38.87
N ALA A 56 16.44 13.85 -39.71
CA ALA A 56 17.51 12.88 -39.70
C ALA A 56 18.35 12.97 -38.39
N PRO A 57 18.85 11.84 -37.85
CA PRO A 57 19.77 11.87 -36.71
C PRO A 57 21.17 12.36 -37.13
N PRO A 58 21.92 13.02 -36.23
CA PRO A 58 23.30 13.41 -36.48
C PRO A 58 24.25 12.18 -36.51
N PRO A 59 25.41 12.29 -37.19
CA PRO A 59 26.36 11.19 -37.30
C PRO A 59 27.07 10.88 -35.97
N ALA A 60 27.28 9.59 -35.71
CA ALA A 60 28.00 9.09 -34.55
C ALA A 60 29.49 9.44 -34.62
N THR A 61 30.00 10.11 -33.58
CA THR A 61 31.43 10.36 -33.36
C THR A 61 32.09 9.15 -32.71
N THR A 62 33.13 8.64 -33.37
CA THR A 62 34.02 7.56 -32.91
C THR A 62 34.83 8.00 -31.69
N PRO A 63 34.88 7.24 -30.58
CA PRO A 63 35.81 7.51 -29.48
C PRO A 63 37.24 7.20 -29.89
N GLY A 64 38.13 8.18 -29.72
CA GLY A 64 39.58 8.03 -29.92
C GLY A 64 40.21 7.15 -28.84
N LEU A 65 41.14 6.30 -29.28
CA LEU A 65 42.01 5.49 -28.43
C LEU A 65 42.95 6.38 -27.62
N VAL A 66 42.88 6.28 -26.28
CA VAL A 66 43.88 6.82 -25.36
C VAL A 66 45.03 5.82 -25.17
N PRO A 67 46.29 6.26 -25.13
CA PRO A 67 47.43 5.37 -24.93
C PRO A 67 47.51 4.85 -23.49
N VAL A 68 47.70 3.54 -23.37
CA VAL A 68 47.95 2.82 -22.12
C VAL A 68 49.29 3.26 -21.53
N SER A 69 49.28 3.93 -20.38
CA SER A 69 50.48 4.18 -19.59
C SER A 69 50.82 2.95 -18.75
N VAL A 70 52.07 2.49 -18.87
CA VAL A 70 52.63 1.38 -18.12
C VAL A 70 52.75 1.78 -16.65
N ILE A 71 51.98 1.14 -15.77
CA ILE A 71 52.13 1.22 -14.32
C ILE A 71 53.21 0.23 -13.87
N THR A 72 54.36 0.76 -13.45
CA THR A 72 55.42 0.02 -12.77
C THR A 72 54.93 -0.43 -11.39
N ALA A 73 55.03 -1.73 -11.09
CA ALA A 73 54.63 -2.29 -9.81
C ALA A 73 55.50 -1.78 -8.66
N ALA A 74 54.85 -1.38 -7.56
CA ALA A 74 55.51 -1.02 -6.30
C ALA A 74 56.03 -2.28 -5.59
N PRO A 75 57.16 -2.19 -4.83
CA PRO A 75 57.69 -3.31 -4.06
C PRO A 75 56.80 -3.67 -2.86
N PRO A 76 56.83 -4.94 -2.40
CA PRO A 76 55.99 -5.39 -1.30
C PRO A 76 56.42 -4.79 0.05
N PRO A 77 55.47 -4.56 0.98
CA PRO A 77 55.77 -4.08 2.32
C PRO A 77 56.45 -5.17 3.18
N PRO A 78 57.25 -4.79 4.20
CA PRO A 78 57.93 -5.73 5.07
C PRO A 78 56.95 -6.45 6.02
N ALA A 79 57.28 -7.71 6.32
CA ALA A 79 56.56 -8.54 7.28
C ALA A 79 56.58 -7.90 8.67
N GLY A 80 55.41 -7.43 9.09
CA GLY A 80 55.15 -6.85 10.41
C GLY A 80 54.32 -7.80 11.27
N THR A 81 54.71 -7.85 12.54
CA THR A 81 54.35 -8.79 13.61
C THR A 81 52.86 -8.97 13.91
N THR A 82 52.52 -10.23 14.19
CA THR A 82 51.26 -10.76 14.70
C THR A 82 50.83 -10.14 16.04
N PRO A 83 49.58 -9.66 16.19
CA PRO A 83 48.93 -9.51 17.49
C PRO A 83 48.18 -10.79 17.90
N ALA A 84 48.09 -10.99 19.20
CA ALA A 84 47.50 -12.14 19.87
C ALA A 84 46.00 -12.33 19.58
N ALA A 85 45.58 -13.59 19.59
CA ALA A 85 44.20 -14.03 19.42
C ALA A 85 43.28 -13.47 20.52
N GLU A 86 42.25 -12.73 20.10
CA GLU A 86 41.12 -12.36 20.95
C GLU A 86 40.03 -13.44 20.85
N SER A 87 39.59 -13.90 22.02
CA SER A 87 38.63 -14.98 22.20
C SER A 87 37.26 -14.59 21.66
N THR A 88 36.82 -15.26 20.59
CA THR A 88 35.47 -15.11 20.04
C THR A 88 34.48 -15.86 20.91
N ALA A 89 33.62 -15.14 21.62
CA ALA A 89 32.41 -15.69 22.20
C ALA A 89 31.41 -16.06 21.07
N PRO A 90 30.65 -17.17 21.18
CA PRO A 90 29.70 -17.55 20.14
C PRO A 90 28.52 -16.58 20.12
N ALA A 91 28.31 -15.95 18.95
CA ALA A 91 27.09 -15.22 18.67
C ALA A 91 25.90 -16.19 18.70
N LEU A 92 24.99 -15.98 19.65
CA LEU A 92 23.71 -16.67 19.72
C LEU A 92 22.91 -16.36 18.44
N ALA A 93 22.55 -17.41 17.71
CA ALA A 93 21.65 -17.31 16.57
C ALA A 93 20.30 -16.69 17.01
N PRO A 94 19.70 -15.81 16.20
CA PRO A 94 18.36 -15.31 16.50
C PRO A 94 17.36 -16.48 16.50
N PRO A 95 16.32 -16.45 17.35
CA PRO A 95 15.31 -17.50 17.36
C PRO A 95 14.61 -17.54 16.00
N ALA A 96 14.48 -18.74 15.44
CA ALA A 96 13.71 -18.98 14.24
C ALA A 96 12.26 -18.52 14.47
N SER A 97 11.84 -17.48 13.73
CA SER A 97 10.45 -17.07 13.68
C SER A 97 9.66 -18.15 12.94
N THR A 98 8.96 -18.99 13.69
CA THR A 98 8.00 -19.94 13.13
C THR A 98 6.79 -19.15 12.65
N ALA A 99 6.80 -18.75 11.36
CA ALA A 99 5.60 -18.29 10.70
C ALA A 99 4.53 -19.41 10.81
N PRO A 100 3.28 -19.11 11.19
CA PRO A 100 2.24 -20.11 11.23
C PRO A 100 2.04 -20.67 9.82
N ALA A 101 2.09 -21.99 9.70
CA ALA A 101 1.68 -22.66 8.47
C ALA A 101 0.20 -22.34 8.21
N SER A 102 -0.07 -21.57 7.17
CA SER A 102 -1.42 -21.31 6.66
C SER A 102 -2.03 -22.63 6.20
N VAL A 103 -2.95 -23.17 7.00
CA VAL A 103 -3.74 -24.35 6.64
C VAL A 103 -4.79 -23.90 5.62
N PRO A 104 -4.79 -24.43 4.38
CA PRO A 104 -5.81 -24.05 3.41
C PRO A 104 -7.17 -24.55 3.90
N PRO A 105 -8.23 -23.72 3.87
CA PRO A 105 -9.57 -24.19 4.23
C PRO A 105 -10.05 -25.22 3.20
N VAL A 106 -10.29 -26.44 3.67
CA VAL A 106 -10.98 -27.48 2.91
C VAL A 106 -12.48 -27.30 3.12
N GLY A 107 -13.20 -26.79 2.12
CA GLY A 107 -14.64 -26.55 2.22
C GLY A 107 -15.34 -26.49 0.85
N ALA A 108 -15.67 -27.66 0.30
CA ALA A 108 -16.56 -27.78 -0.86
C ALA A 108 -17.98 -27.40 -0.43
N GLY A 109 -18.47 -26.26 -0.94
CA GLY A 109 -19.69 -25.57 -0.51
C GLY A 109 -19.45 -24.09 -0.14
N GLY A 110 -18.24 -23.60 -0.35
CA GLY A 110 -17.76 -22.29 0.10
C GLY A 110 -18.36 -21.12 -0.66
N GLY A 111 -19.05 -20.25 0.09
CA GLY A 111 -19.22 -18.86 -0.33
C GLY A 111 -17.86 -18.17 -0.46
N GLU A 112 -17.87 -17.00 -1.08
CA GLU A 112 -16.67 -16.17 -1.23
C GLU A 112 -15.99 -15.89 0.12
N PHE A 113 -14.68 -16.06 0.18
CA PHE A 113 -13.88 -15.69 1.34
C PHE A 113 -12.47 -15.25 0.93
N HIS A 114 -11.87 -14.37 1.73
CA HIS A 114 -10.54 -13.82 1.47
C HIS A 114 -9.72 -13.79 2.76
N GLU A 115 -8.51 -14.33 2.74
CA GLU A 115 -7.60 -14.27 3.88
C GLU A 115 -6.68 -13.05 3.76
N ILE A 116 -6.70 -12.17 4.76
CA ILE A 116 -5.81 -11.01 4.85
C ILE A 116 -4.79 -11.25 5.94
N GLN A 117 -3.52 -11.36 5.55
CA GLN A 117 -2.38 -11.42 6.46
C GLN A 117 -1.64 -10.09 6.44
N LEU A 118 -1.37 -9.53 7.62
CA LEU A 118 -0.57 -8.33 7.79
C LEU A 118 0.66 -8.63 8.64
N ILE A 119 1.84 -8.28 8.13
CA ILE A 119 3.14 -8.49 8.76
C ILE A 119 3.75 -7.11 9.03
N ASN A 120 4.10 -6.84 10.29
CA ASN A 120 4.79 -5.61 10.68
C ASN A 120 6.19 -5.94 11.21
N ASN A 121 7.24 -5.64 10.44
CA ASN A 121 8.63 -5.75 10.90
C ASN A 121 9.25 -4.38 11.24
N CYS A 122 8.46 -3.32 11.30
CA CYS A 122 8.97 -1.96 11.58
C CYS A 122 9.34 -1.72 13.05
N GLY A 123 9.01 -2.66 13.95
CA GLY A 123 9.26 -2.55 15.39
C GLY A 123 8.37 -1.53 16.13
N SER A 124 7.48 -0.84 15.42
CA SER A 124 6.49 0.09 15.97
C SER A 124 5.28 0.20 15.04
N GLY A 125 4.23 0.88 15.49
CA GLY A 125 2.95 0.92 14.80
C GLY A 125 2.20 -0.41 14.83
N GLU A 126 0.99 -0.41 14.30
CA GLU A 126 0.13 -1.58 14.20
C GLU A 126 -0.35 -1.74 12.77
N ALA A 127 -0.07 -2.90 12.16
CA ALA A 127 -0.58 -3.20 10.84
C ALA A 127 -2.07 -3.49 10.91
N VAL A 128 -2.85 -2.66 10.22
CA VAL A 128 -4.30 -2.71 10.23
C VAL A 128 -4.85 -2.51 8.82
N PHE A 129 -6.12 -2.86 8.64
CA PHE A 129 -6.88 -2.53 7.44
C PHE A 129 -8.35 -2.22 7.75
N PHE A 130 -9.06 -1.64 6.79
CA PHE A 130 -10.52 -1.68 6.71
C PHE A 130 -10.93 -2.07 5.29
N TYR A 131 -12.21 -2.35 5.09
CA TYR A 131 -12.78 -2.61 3.78
C TYR A 131 -14.20 -2.03 3.64
N ASP A 132 -14.76 -2.08 2.44
CA ASP A 132 -16.01 -1.40 2.09
C ASP A 132 -17.22 -1.89 2.89
N ALA A 133 -17.30 -3.20 3.15
CA ALA A 133 -18.40 -3.79 3.90
C ALA A 133 -18.26 -3.61 5.44
N ASP A 134 -17.05 -3.36 5.95
CA ASP A 134 -16.81 -3.00 7.35
C ASP A 134 -15.67 -1.99 7.47
N ARG A 135 -16.03 -0.74 7.81
CA ARG A 135 -15.09 0.36 7.97
C ARG A 135 -14.44 0.43 9.35
N ASN A 136 -14.73 -0.53 10.23
CA ASN A 136 -13.99 -0.66 11.47
C ASN A 136 -12.57 -1.16 11.18
N ILE A 137 -11.59 -0.54 11.83
CA ILE A 137 -10.19 -0.94 11.73
C ILE A 137 -10.01 -2.34 12.32
N ALA A 138 -9.42 -3.23 11.54
CA ALA A 138 -9.17 -4.62 11.89
C ALA A 138 -7.70 -5.00 11.70
N GLY A 139 -7.24 -5.99 12.46
CA GLY A 139 -6.00 -6.72 12.19
C GLY A 139 -6.22 -7.91 11.24
N PRO A 140 -5.19 -8.74 10.99
CA PRO A 140 -5.26 -9.91 10.10
C PRO A 140 -6.46 -10.81 10.39
N ARG A 141 -7.18 -11.24 9.35
CA ARG A 141 -8.35 -12.12 9.47
C ARG A 141 -8.82 -12.64 8.12
N THR A 142 -9.66 -13.66 8.17
CA THR A 142 -10.50 -14.07 7.04
C THR A 142 -11.76 -13.21 6.98
N ILE A 143 -12.09 -12.76 5.78
CA ILE A 143 -13.34 -12.07 5.42
C ILE A 143 -14.23 -13.05 4.68
N THR A 144 -15.53 -13.04 4.98
CA THR A 144 -16.55 -13.79 4.22
C THR A 144 -17.34 -12.81 3.37
N GLY A 145 -17.48 -13.13 2.09
CA GLY A 145 -18.06 -12.25 1.08
C GLY A 145 -17.00 -11.44 0.32
N PRO A 146 -17.45 -10.66 -0.68
CA PRO A 146 -16.58 -9.86 -1.53
C PRO A 146 -15.89 -8.76 -0.73
N LEU A 147 -14.66 -8.44 -1.14
CA LEU A 147 -13.91 -7.30 -0.64
C LEU A 147 -13.71 -6.34 -1.81
N ALA A 148 -14.71 -5.49 -2.07
CA ALA A 148 -14.71 -4.63 -3.25
C ALA A 148 -13.70 -3.48 -3.15
N SER A 149 -13.39 -3.04 -1.93
CA SER A 149 -12.32 -2.07 -1.68
C SER A 149 -11.78 -2.20 -0.26
N GLY A 150 -10.46 -2.27 -0.13
CA GLY A 150 -9.74 -2.31 1.14
C GLY A 150 -8.49 -1.45 1.12
N ALA A 151 -8.06 -1.02 2.30
CA ALA A 151 -6.85 -0.24 2.49
C ALA A 151 -6.12 -0.74 3.75
N ALA A 152 -4.83 -1.04 3.62
CA ALA A 152 -3.98 -1.48 4.73
C ALA A 152 -2.79 -0.53 4.96
N TRP A 153 -2.50 -0.21 6.22
CA TRP A 153 -1.45 0.72 6.62
C TRP A 153 -0.92 0.41 8.04
N LEU A 154 0.12 1.13 8.48
CA LEU A 154 0.55 1.12 9.87
C LEU A 154 -0.10 2.26 10.66
N ARG A 155 -1.00 1.90 11.58
CA ARG A 155 -1.59 2.83 12.54
C ARG A 155 -0.59 3.17 13.64
N GLY A 156 -0.46 4.46 13.97
CA GLY A 156 0.41 4.92 15.06
C GLY A 156 1.91 4.79 14.77
N PHE A 157 2.30 4.58 13.51
CA PHE A 157 3.69 4.70 13.08
C PHE A 157 3.98 6.17 12.73
N GLY A 158 4.79 6.88 13.51
CA GLY A 158 5.01 8.32 13.31
C GLY A 158 3.69 9.09 13.29
N ASP A 159 3.48 9.90 12.24
CA ASP A 159 2.28 10.72 12.04
C ASP A 159 1.17 10.02 11.21
N CYS A 160 1.27 8.70 10.99
CA CYS A 160 0.27 7.95 10.23
C CYS A 160 -1.08 7.94 10.93
N GLN A 161 -2.09 8.43 10.21
CA GLN A 161 -3.49 8.48 10.64
C GLN A 161 -4.31 7.37 9.98
N ASP A 162 -5.60 7.33 10.31
CA ASP A 162 -6.53 6.35 9.74
C ASP A 162 -6.54 6.41 8.21
N SER A 163 -6.72 5.25 7.57
CA SER A 163 -6.63 5.11 6.11
C SER A 163 -5.28 5.55 5.54
N GLY A 164 -4.19 5.41 6.31
CA GLY A 164 -2.86 5.77 5.85
C GLY A 164 -2.68 7.27 5.59
N VAL A 165 -3.52 8.15 6.12
CA VAL A 165 -3.34 9.60 5.94
C VAL A 165 -1.96 10.03 6.48
N ASN A 166 -1.25 10.86 5.72
CA ASN A 166 0.17 11.24 5.89
C ASN A 166 1.21 10.12 5.66
N CYS A 167 0.78 8.94 5.21
CA CYS A 167 1.62 7.76 5.02
C CYS A 167 1.25 6.97 3.76
N GLY A 168 2.03 5.95 3.45
CA GLY A 168 1.76 5.04 2.34
C GLY A 168 0.82 3.94 2.78
N LEU A 169 0.03 3.42 1.86
CA LEU A 169 -0.87 2.30 2.12
C LEU A 169 -0.92 1.35 0.92
N VAL A 170 -1.46 0.16 1.14
CA VAL A 170 -1.80 -0.79 0.09
C VAL A 170 -3.30 -0.76 -0.10
N GLU A 171 -3.76 -0.46 -1.32
CA GLU A 171 -5.16 -0.57 -1.74
C GLU A 171 -5.38 -1.93 -2.39
N PHE A 172 -6.56 -2.53 -2.17
CA PHE A 172 -6.86 -3.83 -2.75
C PHE A 172 -8.35 -4.09 -2.92
N THR A 173 -8.64 -4.99 -3.86
CA THR A 173 -9.96 -5.53 -4.18
C THR A 173 -9.79 -7.04 -4.37
N LEU A 174 -10.62 -7.84 -3.70
CA LEU A 174 -10.63 -9.30 -3.82
C LEU A 174 -12.07 -9.74 -4.13
N LEU A 175 -12.24 -10.36 -5.30
CA LEU A 175 -13.54 -10.71 -5.86
C LEU A 175 -13.50 -12.07 -6.55
N ASN A 176 -14.41 -12.96 -6.18
CA ASN A 176 -14.68 -14.21 -6.90
C ASN A 176 -15.39 -13.93 -8.23
N GLY A 177 -15.05 -14.70 -9.27
CA GLY A 177 -15.61 -14.54 -10.62
C GLY A 177 -15.30 -13.20 -11.30
N GLY A 178 -14.41 -12.37 -10.72
CA GLY A 178 -14.03 -11.04 -11.19
C GLY A 178 -12.52 -10.85 -11.31
N ILE A 179 -12.11 -9.58 -11.36
CA ILE A 179 -10.69 -9.19 -11.29
C ILE A 179 -10.43 -8.70 -9.87
N SER A 180 -9.56 -9.42 -9.17
CA SER A 180 -8.93 -8.93 -7.95
C SER A 180 -7.72 -8.07 -8.32
N SER A 181 -7.42 -7.06 -7.51
CA SER A 181 -6.32 -6.15 -7.78
C SER A 181 -5.74 -5.57 -6.51
N ALA A 182 -4.47 -5.18 -6.55
CA ALA A 182 -3.85 -4.39 -5.50
C ALA A 182 -2.77 -3.46 -6.02
N ASP A 183 -2.53 -2.39 -5.29
CA ASP A 183 -1.56 -1.35 -5.61
C ASP A 183 -1.08 -0.64 -4.34
N TYR A 184 -0.02 0.16 -4.49
CA TYR A 184 0.41 1.08 -3.46
C TYR A 184 -0.23 2.44 -3.71
N SER A 185 -0.67 3.13 -2.65
CA SER A 185 -1.14 4.51 -2.76
C SER A 185 -0.16 5.47 -2.12
N LEU A 186 0.40 6.34 -2.96
CA LEU A 186 1.20 7.51 -2.60
C LEU A 186 0.58 8.78 -3.22
N LEU A 187 -0.75 8.77 -3.30
CA LEU A 187 -1.57 9.86 -3.77
C LEU A 187 -1.49 11.05 -2.80
N ASP A 188 -1.17 12.21 -3.35
CA ASP A 188 -1.11 13.48 -2.64
C ASP A 188 -1.90 14.54 -3.38
N GLY A 189 -2.58 15.37 -2.61
CA GLY A 189 -3.37 16.47 -3.12
C GLY A 189 -4.59 16.75 -2.25
N PRO A 190 -5.33 17.81 -2.57
CA PRO A 190 -6.53 18.17 -1.84
C PRO A 190 -7.52 16.99 -1.80
N ASN A 191 -7.84 16.54 -0.59
CA ASN A 191 -8.75 15.42 -0.32
C ASN A 191 -8.25 14.02 -0.74
N LEU A 192 -6.95 13.85 -1.00
CA LEU A 192 -6.33 12.56 -1.32
C LEU A 192 -5.53 11.96 -0.15
N GLY A 193 -5.78 12.42 1.08
CA GLY A 193 -5.16 11.85 2.28
C GLY A 193 -3.66 12.16 2.49
N ASN A 194 -3.01 12.89 1.56
CA ASN A 194 -1.57 13.19 1.63
C ASN A 194 -0.75 11.91 1.85
N HIS A 195 -1.00 10.88 1.05
CA HIS A 195 -0.31 9.60 1.16
C HIS A 195 1.14 9.74 0.71
N LYS A 196 2.08 9.46 1.61
CA LYS A 196 3.52 9.67 1.42
C LYS A 196 4.32 8.46 1.84
N PHE A 197 5.44 8.22 1.18
CA PHE A 197 6.30 7.12 1.58
C PHE A 197 6.90 7.39 2.97
N THR A 198 6.54 6.56 3.94
CA THR A 198 6.99 6.67 5.35
C THR A 198 7.68 5.40 5.84
N TYR A 199 7.36 4.25 5.25
CA TYR A 199 7.94 2.94 5.51
C TYR A 199 7.91 2.10 4.24
N ALA A 200 8.80 1.11 4.17
CA ALA A 200 8.77 0.14 3.09
C ALA A 200 7.50 -0.73 3.20
N MET A 201 6.92 -1.06 2.05
CA MET A 201 5.69 -1.85 1.94
C MET A 201 5.89 -2.92 0.88
N ASN A 202 5.27 -4.08 1.05
CA ASN A 202 5.14 -5.07 -0.01
C ASN A 202 3.78 -5.75 0.08
N PHE A 203 3.28 -6.23 -1.06
CA PHE A 203 2.12 -7.13 -1.07
C PHE A 203 2.29 -8.28 -2.05
N ALA A 204 1.57 -9.36 -1.78
CA ALA A 204 1.42 -10.50 -2.67
C ALA A 204 0.01 -11.06 -2.55
N HIS A 205 -0.60 -11.39 -3.69
CA HIS A 205 -1.81 -12.21 -3.68
C HIS A 205 -1.46 -13.63 -3.20
N THR A 206 -2.44 -14.31 -2.59
CA THR A 206 -2.37 -15.73 -2.27
C THR A 206 -3.50 -16.52 -2.94
N GLY A 207 -3.34 -17.84 -3.04
CA GLY A 207 -4.31 -18.71 -3.71
C GLY A 207 -3.91 -19.01 -5.15
N ALA A 208 -4.83 -18.79 -6.09
CA ALA A 208 -4.64 -19.14 -7.50
C ALA A 208 -3.58 -18.29 -8.23
N CYS A 209 -3.20 -17.15 -7.66
CA CYS A 209 -2.08 -16.34 -8.11
C CYS A 209 -1.18 -15.96 -6.93
N THR A 210 0.11 -15.88 -7.23
CA THR A 210 1.14 -15.52 -6.24
C THR A 210 2.01 -14.38 -6.77
N ASN A 211 1.43 -13.54 -7.63
CA ASN A 211 2.14 -12.41 -8.23
C ASN A 211 2.39 -11.34 -7.16
N THR A 212 3.54 -10.67 -7.28
CA THR A 212 3.93 -9.51 -6.48
C THR A 212 4.48 -8.44 -7.43
N PRO A 213 4.19 -7.15 -7.21
CA PRO A 213 4.77 -6.09 -8.04
C PRO A 213 6.25 -5.83 -7.72
N GLY A 214 6.77 -6.40 -6.62
CA GLY A 214 8.02 -6.00 -6.00
C GLY A 214 7.79 -4.95 -4.90
N PRO A 215 8.76 -4.79 -3.97
CA PRO A 215 8.56 -3.95 -2.80
C PRO A 215 8.54 -2.46 -3.14
N CYS A 216 7.69 -1.72 -2.45
CA CYS A 216 7.74 -0.27 -2.33
C CYS A 216 8.80 0.13 -1.29
N THR A 217 9.90 0.70 -1.75
CA THR A 217 11.10 1.03 -0.97
C THR A 217 11.44 2.51 -0.96
N GLY A 218 10.67 3.35 -1.68
CA GLY A 218 10.89 4.79 -1.73
C GLY A 218 9.82 5.56 -2.49
N PRO A 219 9.91 6.89 -2.52
CA PRO A 219 8.89 7.78 -3.07
C PRO A 219 9.04 8.04 -4.59
N SER A 220 9.57 7.09 -5.36
CA SER A 220 9.69 7.21 -6.82
C SER A 220 9.12 5.98 -7.54
N PRO A 221 8.70 6.12 -8.82
CA PRO A 221 8.15 5.00 -9.59
C PRO A 221 9.05 3.76 -9.63
N ASP A 222 10.36 3.94 -9.76
CA ASP A 222 11.33 2.83 -9.80
C ASP A 222 11.48 2.15 -8.42
N GLN A 223 11.25 2.87 -7.34
CA GLN A 223 11.36 2.36 -5.97
C GLN A 223 10.04 1.82 -5.45
N CYS A 224 8.91 2.15 -6.07
CA CYS A 224 7.58 1.73 -5.65
C CYS A 224 6.73 1.42 -6.88
N PRO A 225 6.97 0.25 -7.50
CA PRO A 225 6.29 -0.14 -8.73
C PRO A 225 4.79 -0.28 -8.48
N ASN A 226 3.97 0.00 -9.50
CA ASN A 226 2.51 -0.13 -9.45
C ASN A 226 1.81 0.87 -8.51
N ALA A 227 2.53 1.85 -7.94
CA ALA A 227 1.91 2.85 -7.08
C ALA A 227 1.12 3.91 -7.85
N TYR A 228 0.07 4.43 -7.24
CA TYR A 228 -0.55 5.70 -7.61
C TYR A 228 0.22 6.86 -6.96
N TRP A 229 0.41 7.96 -7.70
CA TRP A 229 1.34 9.02 -7.31
C TRP A 229 0.75 10.42 -7.44
N GLY A 230 1.10 11.27 -6.46
CA GLY A 230 0.75 12.69 -6.51
C GLY A 230 -0.76 12.86 -6.68
N SER A 231 -1.19 13.82 -7.48
CA SER A 231 -2.63 14.07 -7.66
C SER A 231 -3.29 13.22 -8.76
N ASP A 232 -2.54 12.31 -9.40
CA ASP A 232 -3.05 11.52 -10.52
C ASP A 232 -3.65 10.20 -10.06
N THR A 233 -4.98 10.17 -10.00
CA THR A 233 -5.76 8.98 -9.64
C THR A 233 -5.95 8.00 -10.80
N GLY A 234 -5.41 8.29 -11.99
CA GLY A 234 -5.50 7.45 -13.19
C GLY A 234 -4.19 6.79 -13.63
N GLY A 235 -3.05 7.22 -13.06
CA GLY A 235 -1.71 6.81 -13.51
C GLY A 235 -1.17 5.50 -12.94
N GLY A 236 -1.83 4.90 -11.94
CA GLY A 236 -1.40 3.64 -11.35
C GLY A 236 -1.68 2.43 -12.26
N VAL A 237 -0.86 1.39 -12.11
CA VAL A 237 -1.01 0.11 -12.81
C VAL A 237 -1.22 -0.97 -11.76
N PRO A 238 -2.45 -1.15 -11.23
CA PRO A 238 -2.68 -2.10 -10.17
C PRO A 238 -2.34 -3.52 -10.63
N LEU A 239 -1.70 -4.29 -9.75
CA LEU A 239 -1.41 -5.69 -10.03
C LEU A 239 -2.72 -6.48 -10.00
N GLN A 240 -3.11 -7.03 -11.14
CA GLN A 240 -4.35 -7.78 -11.28
C GLN A 240 -4.14 -9.29 -11.12
N CYS A 241 -5.18 -9.95 -10.62
CA CYS A 241 -5.28 -11.38 -10.52
C CYS A 241 -6.72 -11.87 -10.71
N THR A 242 -6.88 -13.00 -11.38
CA THR A 242 -8.17 -13.71 -11.49
C THR A 242 -8.08 -15.06 -10.80
N GLY A 243 -9.03 -15.32 -9.92
CA GLY A 243 -9.14 -16.56 -9.15
C GLY A 243 -10.18 -16.39 -8.06
N ASP A 244 -10.76 -17.51 -7.61
CA ASP A 244 -11.68 -17.49 -6.49
C ASP A 244 -10.92 -17.66 -5.17
N ASN A 245 -11.46 -17.04 -4.13
CA ASN A 245 -11.01 -17.05 -2.75
C ASN A 245 -9.53 -16.67 -2.60
N LEU A 246 -9.12 -15.67 -3.36
CA LEU A 246 -7.78 -15.09 -3.26
C LEU A 246 -7.61 -14.43 -1.89
N GLY A 247 -6.39 -14.46 -1.38
CA GLY A 247 -6.02 -13.68 -0.20
C GLY A 247 -4.94 -12.66 -0.53
N MET A 248 -4.47 -11.99 0.53
CA MET A 248 -3.39 -11.02 0.47
C MET A 248 -2.45 -11.21 1.64
N VAL A 249 -1.15 -11.19 1.37
CA VAL A 249 -0.11 -10.95 2.38
C VAL A 249 0.42 -9.54 2.16
N ILE A 250 0.35 -8.71 3.19
CA ILE A 250 0.86 -7.34 3.18
C ILE A 250 1.94 -7.23 4.24
N THR A 251 3.13 -6.78 3.84
CA THR A 251 4.30 -6.66 4.71
C THR A 251 4.73 -5.21 4.80
N PHE A 252 4.94 -4.72 6.02
CA PHE A 252 5.47 -3.40 6.33
C PHE A 252 6.83 -3.56 7.01
N CYS A 253 7.87 -2.95 6.43
CA CYS A 253 9.28 -3.17 6.76
C CYS A 253 9.71 -4.65 6.78
#